data_AF-A0A143QJU2-F1
#
_entry.id   AF-A0A143QJU2-F1
#
_cell.length_a   1.000
_cell.length_b   1.000
_cell.length_c   1.000
_cell.angle_alpha   90.00
_cell.angle_beta   90.00
_cell.angle_gamma   90.00
#
_symmetry.space_group_name_H-M   'P 1'
#
loop_
_entity.id
_entity.type
_entity.pdbx_description
1 polymer ?
#
loop_
_entity_poly.entity_id
_entity_poly.type
_entity_poly.pdbx_seq_one_letter_code
_entity_poly.pdbx_strand_id
1 'polypeptide(L)'
;MNSLASTYATDPFHARFGCALPRTMRDEISGQHMSWAAFVDRFSPTTGPLRLGSWSGTGATGGKMSFDATFGIGDTIVACAATTYGPIEALTSMLHDAGFRIEILSFHQQRIGDETATFVLAEHDGRREWSMSIEPDTTLSSIRAIVAGANLLHR
;
A
#
# COMPACT_ATOMS: atom_id res chain seq x y z
N MET A 1 16.30 -31.11 3.68
CA MET A 1 15.74 -29.96 4.42
C MET A 1 14.83 -29.22 3.47
N ASN A 2 13.52 -29.14 3.75
CA ASN A 2 12.55 -28.56 2.82
C ASN A 2 12.77 -27.04 2.71
N SER A 3 13.04 -26.51 1.51
CA SER A 3 13.28 -25.07 1.32
C SER A 3 12.08 -24.22 1.74
N LEU A 4 10.85 -24.72 1.54
CA LEU A 4 9.61 -24.08 1.99
C LEU A 4 9.62 -23.80 3.49
N ALA A 5 10.05 -24.77 4.33
CA ALA A 5 10.10 -24.59 5.78
C ALA A 5 11.15 -23.54 6.21
N SER A 6 12.24 -23.41 5.45
CA SER A 6 13.28 -22.41 5.71
C SER A 6 12.84 -20.99 5.33
N THR A 7 12.02 -20.84 4.28
CA THR A 7 11.49 -19.54 3.85
C THR A 7 10.45 -18.99 4.83
N TYR A 8 9.62 -19.84 5.44
CA TYR A 8 8.67 -19.41 6.48
C TYR A 8 9.37 -18.96 7.78
N ALA A 9 10.52 -19.54 8.11
CA ALA A 9 11.31 -19.15 9.29
C ALA A 9 11.96 -17.77 9.16
N THR A 10 12.02 -17.21 7.94
CA THR A 10 12.59 -15.90 7.62
C THR A 10 11.55 -14.87 7.19
N ASP A 11 10.27 -15.26 7.05
CA ASP A 11 9.17 -14.35 6.73
C ASP A 11 8.71 -13.61 8.02
N PRO A 12 9.00 -12.30 8.15
CA PRO A 12 8.68 -11.53 9.35
C PRO A 12 7.18 -11.35 9.56
N PHE A 13 6.38 -11.40 8.50
CA PHE A 13 4.93 -11.28 8.56
C PHE A 13 4.31 -12.60 9.03
N HIS A 14 4.79 -13.72 8.51
CA HIS A 14 4.39 -15.05 8.98
C HIS A 14 4.75 -15.28 10.44
N ALA A 15 5.97 -14.91 10.86
CA ALA A 15 6.39 -15.03 12.25
C ALA A 15 5.50 -14.22 13.21
N ARG A 16 4.91 -13.11 12.74
CA ARG A 16 4.08 -12.23 13.56
C ARG A 16 2.59 -12.58 13.55
N PHE A 17 2.03 -12.94 12.40
CA PHE A 17 0.59 -13.11 12.22
C PHE A 17 0.17 -14.53 11.83
N GLY A 18 1.12 -15.44 11.55
CA GLY A 18 0.84 -16.80 11.06
C GLY A 18 0.37 -16.87 9.61
N CYS A 19 -0.01 -15.74 9.01
CA CYS A 19 -0.34 -15.64 7.58
C CYS A 19 0.91 -15.32 6.77
N ALA A 20 0.98 -15.80 5.53
CA ALA A 20 2.19 -15.66 4.74
C ALA A 20 2.15 -14.44 3.81
N LEU A 21 3.32 -13.89 3.48
CA LEU A 21 3.39 -12.84 2.46
C LEU A 21 2.94 -13.35 1.08
N PRO A 22 2.48 -12.44 0.19
CA PRO A 22 2.38 -12.74 -1.22
C PRO A 22 3.67 -13.37 -1.72
N ARG A 23 3.54 -14.44 -2.54
CA ARG A 23 4.68 -15.28 -2.91
C ARG A 23 5.84 -14.46 -3.51
N THR A 24 5.55 -13.60 -4.46
CA THR A 24 6.56 -12.78 -5.15
C THR A 24 7.21 -11.74 -4.23
N MET A 25 6.49 -11.22 -3.23
CA MET A 25 7.08 -10.38 -2.18
C MET A 25 8.00 -11.19 -1.26
N ARG A 26 7.57 -12.40 -0.88
CA ARG A 26 8.38 -13.32 -0.07
C ARG A 26 9.67 -13.71 -0.79
N ASP A 27 9.58 -13.94 -2.11
CA ASP A 27 10.73 -14.27 -2.95
C ASP A 27 11.74 -13.10 -2.97
N GLU A 28 11.29 -11.83 -2.99
CA GLU A 28 12.17 -10.64 -2.93
C GLU A 28 13.00 -10.57 -1.65
N ILE A 29 12.40 -10.94 -0.51
CA ILE A 29 13.06 -10.88 0.79
C ILE A 29 13.70 -12.20 1.21
N SER A 30 13.66 -13.22 0.35
CA SER A 30 14.19 -14.53 0.67
C SER A 30 15.69 -14.46 0.98
N GLY A 31 16.10 -15.12 2.07
CA GLY A 31 17.50 -15.11 2.53
C GLY A 31 17.91 -13.85 3.29
N GLN A 32 17.03 -12.86 3.46
CA GLN A 32 17.27 -11.70 4.31
C GLN A 32 16.64 -11.94 5.69
N HIS A 33 17.46 -11.90 6.74
CA HIS A 33 16.94 -11.84 8.10
C HIS A 33 16.61 -10.38 8.44
N MET A 34 15.32 -10.08 8.63
CA MET A 34 14.86 -8.76 9.03
C MET A 34 13.96 -8.85 10.26
N SER A 35 14.10 -7.88 11.16
CA SER A 35 13.16 -7.70 12.25
C SER A 35 11.82 -7.18 11.71
N TRP A 36 10.75 -7.34 12.50
CA TRP A 36 9.46 -6.74 12.16
C TRP A 36 9.57 -5.23 11.91
N ALA A 37 10.35 -4.51 12.74
CA ALA A 37 10.55 -3.08 12.58
C ALA A 37 11.24 -2.73 11.25
N ALA A 38 12.27 -3.47 10.86
CA ALA A 38 12.94 -3.27 9.57
C ALA A 38 12.03 -3.60 8.38
N PHE A 39 11.18 -4.63 8.51
CA PHE A 39 10.19 -4.99 7.50
C PHE A 39 9.14 -3.87 7.32
N VAL A 40 8.61 -3.33 8.42
CA VAL A 40 7.67 -2.20 8.38
C VAL A 40 8.31 -0.93 7.81
N ASP A 41 9.53 -0.60 8.24
CA ASP A 41 10.25 0.56 7.74
C ASP A 41 10.48 0.49 6.22
N ARG A 42 10.83 -0.71 5.71
CA ARG A 42 11.04 -0.95 4.29
C ARG A 42 9.77 -0.86 3.46
N PHE A 43 8.69 -1.52 3.87
CA PHE A 43 7.51 -1.71 3.02
C PHE A 43 6.33 -0.80 3.37
N SER A 44 6.34 -0.14 4.52
CA SER A 44 5.29 0.81 4.94
C SER A 44 5.91 2.12 5.43
N PRO A 45 6.78 2.78 4.62
CA PRO A 45 7.38 4.03 5.05
C PRO A 45 6.31 5.08 5.34
N THR A 46 6.42 5.70 6.50
CA THR A 46 5.59 6.85 6.92
C THR A 46 6.23 8.19 6.52
N THR A 47 7.42 8.13 5.92
CA THR A 47 8.18 9.27 5.41
C THR A 47 8.14 9.28 3.89
N GLY A 48 8.22 10.47 3.31
CA GLY A 48 8.19 10.66 1.86
C GLY A 48 7.53 11.98 1.48
N PRO A 49 7.60 12.35 0.19
CA PRO A 49 7.03 13.60 -0.30
C PRO A 49 5.50 13.64 -0.19
N LEU A 50 4.82 12.50 -0.12
CA LEU A 50 3.36 12.38 -0.11
C LEU A 50 2.86 11.91 1.26
N ARG A 51 1.93 12.66 1.86
CA ARG A 51 1.27 12.33 3.14
C ARG A 51 -0.24 12.41 2.99
N LEU A 52 -0.95 11.34 3.33
CA LEU A 52 -2.41 11.37 3.39
C LEU A 52 -2.87 12.13 4.64
N GLY A 53 -3.62 13.22 4.47
CA GLY A 53 -4.25 13.97 5.56
C GLY A 53 -5.63 13.44 5.90
N SER A 54 -6.56 13.51 4.95
CA SER A 54 -7.93 13.03 5.09
C SER A 54 -8.35 12.21 3.87
N TRP A 55 -9.29 11.31 4.09
CA TRP A 55 -9.97 10.56 3.04
C TRP A 55 -11.43 10.36 3.44
N SER A 56 -12.37 10.65 2.53
CA SER A 56 -13.78 10.35 2.71
C SER A 56 -14.40 9.89 1.40
N GLY A 57 -15.38 8.99 1.49
CA GLY A 57 -16.18 8.53 0.36
C GLY A 57 -17.67 8.65 0.68
N THR A 58 -18.46 9.13 -0.27
CA THR A 58 -19.92 9.23 -0.17
C THR A 58 -20.57 8.66 -1.42
N GLY A 59 -21.80 8.14 -1.28
CA GLY A 59 -22.55 7.60 -2.41
C GLY A 59 -22.88 8.69 -3.43
N ALA A 60 -22.73 8.37 -4.72
CA ALA A 60 -23.08 9.24 -5.84
C ALA A 60 -24.10 8.54 -6.77
N THR A 61 -24.59 9.26 -7.78
CA THR A 61 -25.53 8.71 -8.75
C THR A 61 -24.87 7.69 -9.67
N GLY A 62 -25.67 6.77 -10.23
CA GLY A 62 -25.18 5.79 -11.20
C GLY A 62 -24.25 4.72 -10.64
N GLY A 63 -24.36 4.41 -9.34
CA GLY A 63 -23.56 3.38 -8.68
C GLY A 63 -22.11 3.81 -8.41
N LYS A 64 -21.80 5.09 -8.55
CA LYS A 64 -20.49 5.67 -8.27
C LYS A 64 -20.39 6.11 -6.80
N MET A 65 -19.18 6.42 -6.40
CA MET A 65 -18.87 7.10 -5.15
C MET A 65 -18.09 8.38 -5.44
N SER A 66 -18.36 9.44 -4.68
CA SER A 66 -17.55 10.66 -4.65
C SER A 66 -16.55 10.55 -3.51
N PHE A 67 -15.27 10.72 -3.83
CA PHE A 67 -14.17 10.69 -2.89
C PHE A 67 -13.53 12.07 -2.79
N ASP A 68 -13.24 12.48 -1.56
CA ASP A 68 -12.46 13.66 -1.23
C ASP A 68 -11.24 13.24 -0.43
N ALA A 69 -10.09 13.80 -0.78
CA ALA A 69 -8.82 13.55 -0.11
C ALA A 69 -8.05 14.84 0.12
N THR A 70 -7.26 14.88 1.18
CA THR A 70 -6.21 15.90 1.33
C THR A 70 -4.85 15.21 1.37
N PHE A 71 -3.92 15.74 0.59
CA PHE A 71 -2.53 15.28 0.54
C PHE A 71 -1.59 16.41 0.95
N GLY A 72 -0.67 16.13 1.87
CA GLY A 72 0.51 16.94 2.07
C GLY A 72 1.57 16.54 1.06
N ILE A 73 1.96 17.44 0.17
CA ILE A 73 3.02 17.27 -0.84
C ILE A 73 4.13 18.28 -0.56
N GLY A 74 5.28 17.80 -0.05
CA GLY A 74 6.29 18.71 0.50
C GLY A 74 5.68 19.63 1.56
N ASP A 75 5.80 20.95 1.42
CA ASP A 75 5.22 21.93 2.34
C ASP A 75 3.79 22.39 1.95
N THR A 76 3.21 21.83 0.90
CA THR A 76 1.88 22.21 0.40
C THR A 76 0.82 21.20 0.80
N ILE A 77 -0.38 21.68 1.14
CA ILE A 77 -1.57 20.83 1.30
C ILE A 77 -2.44 20.99 0.04
N VAL A 78 -2.75 19.88 -0.60
CA VAL A 78 -3.58 19.81 -1.81
C VAL A 78 -4.86 19.05 -1.49
N ALA A 79 -6.00 19.62 -1.87
CA ALA A 79 -7.28 18.93 -1.84
C ALA A 79 -7.56 18.31 -3.21
N CYS A 80 -7.98 17.06 -3.22
CA CYS A 80 -8.29 16.28 -4.41
C CYS A 80 -9.67 15.67 -4.30
N ALA A 81 -10.38 15.54 -5.42
CA ALA A 81 -11.69 14.92 -5.47
C ALA A 81 -11.84 14.08 -6.75
N ALA A 82 -12.54 12.95 -6.67
CA ALA A 82 -12.84 12.10 -7.81
C ALA A 82 -14.17 11.35 -7.61
N THR A 83 -14.95 11.21 -8.69
CA THR A 83 -16.18 10.41 -8.68
C THR A 83 -15.99 9.15 -9.55
N THR A 84 -15.79 8.02 -8.90
CA THR A 84 -15.36 6.75 -9.51
C THR A 84 -16.19 5.57 -9.02
N TYR A 85 -15.91 4.35 -9.49
CA TYR A 85 -16.59 3.15 -9.01
C TYR A 85 -15.93 2.53 -7.77
N GLY A 86 -14.75 3.00 -7.39
CA GLY A 86 -14.05 2.47 -6.22
C GLY A 86 -12.92 3.37 -5.71
N PRO A 87 -12.52 3.18 -4.44
CA PRO A 87 -11.53 4.03 -3.78
C PRO A 87 -10.15 3.94 -4.43
N ILE A 88 -9.78 2.79 -4.99
CA ILE A 88 -8.47 2.60 -5.64
C ILE A 88 -8.40 3.37 -6.96
N GLU A 89 -9.47 3.32 -7.76
CA GLU A 89 -9.60 4.11 -8.99
C GLU A 89 -9.55 5.62 -8.69
N ALA A 90 -10.24 6.07 -7.64
CA ALA A 90 -10.19 7.47 -7.21
C ALA A 90 -8.77 7.85 -6.78
N LEU A 91 -8.13 7.04 -5.95
CA LEU A 91 -6.79 7.33 -5.43
C LEU A 91 -5.78 7.41 -6.56
N THR A 92 -5.71 6.41 -7.47
CA THR A 92 -4.72 6.43 -8.55
C THR A 92 -4.94 7.60 -9.50
N SER A 93 -6.19 8.01 -9.76
CA SER A 93 -6.49 9.22 -10.53
C SER A 93 -6.01 10.49 -9.82
N MET A 94 -6.29 10.63 -8.52
CA MET A 94 -5.84 11.79 -7.75
C MET A 94 -4.30 11.86 -7.67
N LEU A 95 -3.64 10.72 -7.49
CA LEU A 95 -2.18 10.65 -7.47
C LEU A 95 -1.57 10.98 -8.82
N HIS A 96 -2.17 10.50 -9.91
CA HIS A 96 -1.76 10.87 -11.26
C HIS A 96 -1.80 12.40 -11.45
N ASP A 97 -2.91 13.04 -11.08
CA ASP A 97 -3.08 14.49 -11.22
C ASP A 97 -2.13 15.28 -10.30
N ALA A 98 -1.76 14.71 -9.15
CA ALA A 98 -0.77 15.26 -8.24
C ALA A 98 0.70 15.00 -8.65
N GLY A 99 0.94 14.33 -9.78
CA GLY A 99 2.29 14.01 -10.30
C GLY A 99 2.90 12.71 -9.78
N PHE A 100 2.20 11.97 -8.92
CA PHE A 100 2.62 10.68 -8.36
C PHE A 100 2.06 9.51 -9.18
N ARG A 101 2.53 9.39 -10.42
CA ARG A 101 2.10 8.30 -11.31
C ARG A 101 2.60 6.95 -10.79
N ILE A 102 1.71 5.98 -10.75
CA ILE A 102 1.98 4.59 -10.36
C ILE A 102 1.09 3.63 -11.17
N GLU A 103 1.61 2.45 -11.46
CA GLU A 103 0.85 1.33 -12.02
C GLU A 103 0.81 0.18 -11.01
N ILE A 104 -0.37 -0.33 -10.68
CA ILE A 104 -0.51 -1.46 -9.74
C ILE A 104 -0.35 -2.76 -10.52
N LEU A 105 0.72 -3.51 -10.23
CA LEU A 105 1.04 -4.79 -10.88
C LEU A 105 0.52 -5.99 -10.09
N SER A 106 0.38 -5.87 -8.77
CA SER A 106 -0.21 -6.90 -7.92
C SER A 106 -0.85 -6.26 -6.71
N PHE A 107 -1.99 -6.81 -6.30
CA PHE A 107 -2.77 -6.33 -5.17
C PHE A 107 -3.26 -7.53 -4.37
N HIS A 108 -2.88 -7.59 -3.09
CA HIS A 108 -3.28 -8.67 -2.19
C HIS A 108 -3.82 -8.09 -0.90
N GLN A 109 -4.92 -8.67 -0.41
CA GLN A 109 -5.45 -8.36 0.91
C GLN A 109 -5.63 -9.63 1.71
N GLN A 110 -5.31 -9.52 3.00
CA GLN A 110 -5.55 -10.59 3.96
C GLN A 110 -6.03 -9.98 5.27
N ARG A 111 -6.97 -10.68 5.91
CA ARG A 111 -7.44 -10.34 7.25
C ARG A 111 -6.47 -10.89 8.28
N ILE A 112 -6.04 -10.03 9.21
CA ILE A 112 -5.19 -10.39 10.35
C ILE A 112 -5.85 -9.92 11.64
N GLY A 113 -6.48 -10.86 12.36
CA GLY A 113 -7.37 -10.50 13.48
C GLY A 113 -8.51 -9.61 12.99
N ASP A 114 -8.68 -8.44 13.61
CA ASP A 114 -9.69 -7.46 13.23
C ASP A 114 -9.20 -6.46 12.16
N GLU A 115 -7.92 -6.50 11.80
CA GLU A 115 -7.30 -5.59 10.85
C GLU A 115 -7.16 -6.21 9.45
N THR A 116 -7.01 -5.36 8.45
CA THR A 116 -6.70 -5.77 7.08
C THR A 116 -5.28 -5.37 6.72
N ALA A 117 -4.47 -6.34 6.30
CA ALA A 117 -3.19 -6.11 5.67
C ALA A 117 -3.34 -6.07 4.15
N THR A 118 -2.91 -4.97 3.53
CA THR A 118 -2.89 -4.80 2.08
C THR A 118 -1.45 -4.74 1.59
N PHE A 119 -1.14 -5.45 0.51
CA PHE A 119 0.17 -5.50 -0.14
C PHE A 119 0.01 -5.10 -1.60
N VAL A 120 0.85 -4.19 -2.06
CA VAL A 120 0.80 -3.66 -3.41
C VAL A 120 2.19 -3.76 -4.03
N LEU A 121 2.27 -4.36 -5.21
CA LEU A 121 3.42 -4.19 -6.09
C LEU A 121 3.06 -3.08 -7.07
N ALA A 122 3.81 -1.99 -7.04
CA ALA A 122 3.62 -0.87 -7.95
C ALA A 122 4.85 -0.64 -8.82
N GLU A 123 4.64 -0.05 -10.00
CA GLU A 123 5.68 0.37 -10.93
C GLU A 123 5.59 1.87 -11.23
N HIS A 124 6.75 2.51 -11.37
CA HIS A 124 6.90 3.83 -11.98
C HIS A 124 8.23 3.89 -12.74
N ASP A 125 8.19 4.27 -14.02
CA ASP A 125 9.36 4.43 -14.89
C ASP A 125 10.33 3.22 -14.85
N GLY A 126 9.76 2.01 -14.88
CA GLY A 126 10.49 0.74 -14.86
C GLY A 126 11.03 0.31 -13.49
N ARG A 127 10.89 1.15 -12.45
CA ARG A 127 11.20 0.78 -11.06
C ARG A 127 9.98 0.14 -10.43
N ARG A 128 10.18 -0.99 -9.74
CA ARG A 128 9.13 -1.74 -9.05
C ARG A 128 9.42 -1.80 -7.57
N GLU A 129 8.40 -1.54 -6.76
CA GLU A 129 8.51 -1.58 -5.31
C GLU A 129 7.27 -2.27 -4.73
N TRP A 130 7.49 -3.19 -3.79
CA TRP A 130 6.42 -3.65 -2.91
C TRP A 130 6.16 -2.61 -1.82
N SER A 131 4.92 -2.49 -1.42
CA SER A 131 4.50 -1.74 -0.24
C SER A 131 3.40 -2.47 0.51
N MET A 132 3.18 -2.09 1.75
CA MET A 132 2.12 -2.63 2.58
C MET A 132 1.51 -1.58 3.51
N SER A 133 0.35 -1.91 4.06
CA SER A 133 -0.23 -1.25 5.22
C SER A 133 -1.10 -2.24 6.00
N ILE A 134 -1.25 -1.99 7.30
CA ILE A 134 -2.18 -2.73 8.17
C ILE A 134 -3.08 -1.68 8.81
N GLU A 135 -4.39 -1.82 8.62
CA GLU A 135 -5.38 -0.89 9.19
C GLU A 135 -6.66 -1.65 9.57
N PRO A 136 -7.41 -1.19 10.58
CA PRO A 136 -8.73 -1.74 10.90
C PRO A 136 -9.73 -1.64 9.74
N ASP A 137 -9.64 -0.56 8.95
CA ASP A 137 -10.48 -0.36 7.77
C ASP A 137 -9.79 -0.86 6.50
N THR A 138 -10.47 -1.73 5.75
CA THR A 138 -9.98 -2.34 4.50
C THR A 138 -9.66 -1.29 3.43
N THR A 139 -10.47 -0.24 3.34
CA THR A 139 -10.26 0.82 2.34
C THR A 139 -9.02 1.64 2.69
N LEU A 140 -8.90 2.05 3.96
CA LEU A 140 -7.75 2.80 4.48
C LEU A 140 -6.45 2.00 4.37
N SER A 141 -6.49 0.70 4.67
CA SER A 141 -5.36 -0.22 4.47
C SER A 141 -4.88 -0.17 3.01
N SER A 142 -5.81 -0.21 2.07
CA SER A 142 -5.48 -0.16 0.64
C SER A 142 -4.89 1.19 0.22
N ILE A 143 -5.50 2.28 0.69
CA ILE A 143 -5.05 3.64 0.38
C ILE A 143 -3.64 3.86 0.90
N ARG A 144 -3.38 3.51 2.15
CA ARG A 144 -2.07 3.71 2.78
C ARG A 144 -0.98 2.83 2.16
N ALA A 145 -1.31 1.59 1.77
CA ALA A 145 -0.37 0.74 1.04
C ALA A 145 0.02 1.37 -0.31
N ILE A 146 -0.95 1.94 -1.03
CA ILE A 146 -0.68 2.62 -2.30
C ILE A 146 0.13 3.91 -2.10
N VAL A 147 -0.19 4.72 -1.09
CA VAL A 147 0.58 5.93 -0.73
C VAL A 147 2.02 5.57 -0.34
N ALA A 148 2.22 4.50 0.41
CA ALA A 148 3.55 3.98 0.73
C ALA A 148 4.32 3.57 -0.54
N GLY A 149 3.65 2.89 -1.49
CA GLY A 149 4.24 2.54 -2.79
C GLY A 149 4.62 3.77 -3.61
N ALA A 150 3.76 4.79 -3.65
CA ALA A 150 4.08 6.06 -4.30
C ALA A 150 5.30 6.75 -3.66
N ASN A 151 5.41 6.78 -2.32
CA ASN A 151 6.59 7.32 -1.65
C ASN A 151 7.88 6.55 -1.97
N LEU A 152 7.82 5.21 -2.03
CA LEU A 152 8.97 4.38 -2.42
C LEU A 152 9.41 4.62 -3.87
N LEU A 153 8.44 4.85 -4.76
CA LEU A 153 8.65 5.06 -6.19
C LEU A 153 8.98 6.50 -6.56
N HIS A 154 8.83 7.47 -5.66
CA HIS A 154 9.11 8.89 -5.90
C HIS A 154 10.12 9.49 -4.91
N ARG A 155 10.93 8.62 -4.27
CA ARG A 155 12.13 9.01 -3.51
C ARG A 155 13.31 9.36 -4.42
#